data_AF-A0A367JBS5-F1
#
_entry.id   AF-A0A367JBS5-F1
#
_cell.length_a   1.000
_cell.length_b   1.000
_cell.length_c   1.000
_cell.angle_alpha   90.00
_cell.angle_beta   90.00
_cell.angle_gamma   90.00
#
_symmetry.space_group_name_H-M   'P 1'
#
loop_
_entity.id
_entity.type
_entity.pdbx_description
1 polymer ?
#
loop_
_entity_poly.entity_id
_entity_poly.type
_entity_poly.pdbx_seq_one_letter_code
_entity_poly.pdbx_strand_id
1 'polypeptide(L)'
;MASRAFATALRTAARASRPTIRSMPTLAMRQTPAAVKPMIASQVRGFKTLNFGGSEETVYERSDVPKEKLLETFKDDTIAVLGYGPQGRGQALNLRDNGVNVIIGQREGKTYQQAIDEGWVPGKNLFPVLDAVDKGTVVMNLLSDAYQKEIWPQMKPLITPGKTLYFSHGFSIVYKDQTDIVPPEGVDVILVAPKGSGFTVRRLFQEGRGINSSFAVYQDASGKAKDRTVALGIGIGSGYMYETTFEKE
;
A
#
# COMPACT_ATOMS: atom_id res chain seq x y z
N MET A 1 -57.83 -6.88 -38.18
CA MET A 1 -58.40 -7.87 -39.12
C MET A 1 -57.27 -8.28 -40.05
N ALA A 2 -56.68 -9.47 -39.89
CA ALA A 2 -57.11 -10.73 -40.51
C ALA A 2 -56.76 -10.73 -42.03
N SER A 3 -56.21 -11.76 -42.67
CA SER A 3 -56.01 -13.17 -42.32
C SER A 3 -55.44 -13.92 -43.55
N ARG A 4 -54.76 -15.05 -43.30
CA ARG A 4 -54.69 -16.30 -44.12
C ARG A 4 -53.96 -16.26 -45.48
N ALA A 5 -52.90 -17.04 -45.68
CA ALA A 5 -52.78 -18.52 -45.79
C ALA A 5 -53.06 -19.03 -47.22
N PHE A 6 -52.11 -19.78 -47.77
CA PHE A 6 -52.38 -20.84 -48.73
C PHE A 6 -51.36 -21.97 -48.56
N ALA A 7 -51.88 -23.18 -48.48
CA ALA A 7 -51.17 -24.45 -48.37
C ALA A 7 -51.19 -25.19 -49.72
N THR A 8 -50.79 -26.47 -49.70
CA THR A 8 -50.86 -27.55 -50.72
C THR A 8 -49.64 -27.62 -51.65
N ALA A 9 -48.95 -28.77 -51.86
CA ALA A 9 -49.51 -30.10 -52.06
C ALA A 9 -48.63 -31.30 -51.63
N LEU A 10 -49.33 -32.36 -51.22
CA LEU A 10 -48.95 -33.78 -51.13
C LEU A 10 -48.67 -34.37 -52.53
N ARG A 11 -47.79 -35.36 -52.74
CA ARG A 11 -47.90 -36.83 -52.49
C ARG A 11 -46.61 -37.42 -53.13
N THR A 12 -45.99 -38.46 -52.60
CA THR A 12 -46.30 -39.86 -52.97
C THR A 12 -45.73 -40.83 -51.93
N ALA A 13 -46.52 -41.86 -51.61
CA ALA A 13 -46.13 -42.98 -50.79
C ALA A 13 -45.76 -44.18 -51.68
N ALA A 14 -44.73 -44.94 -51.29
CA ALA A 14 -44.62 -46.36 -51.60
C ALA A 14 -43.82 -47.06 -50.51
N ARG A 15 -44.26 -48.28 -50.19
CA ARG A 15 -44.06 -49.02 -48.95
C ARG A 15 -43.17 -50.24 -49.19
N ALA A 16 -42.74 -50.86 -48.09
CA ALA A 16 -42.23 -52.25 -47.92
C ALA A 16 -40.70 -52.41 -48.00
N SER A 17 -40.02 -53.19 -47.15
CA SER A 17 -40.41 -54.06 -46.03
C SER A 17 -39.15 -54.56 -45.30
N ARG A 18 -39.35 -55.21 -44.14
CA ARG A 18 -38.57 -56.31 -43.52
C ARG A 18 -37.91 -56.05 -42.14
N PRO A 19 -37.75 -57.13 -41.34
CA PRO A 19 -38.25 -57.16 -39.96
C PRO A 19 -37.18 -56.93 -38.89
N THR A 20 -37.71 -56.68 -37.70
CA THR A 20 -37.12 -56.62 -36.36
C THR A 20 -36.07 -57.69 -36.07
N ILE A 21 -34.88 -57.23 -35.67
CA ILE A 21 -33.93 -57.98 -34.84
C ILE A 21 -33.96 -57.38 -33.44
N ARG A 22 -34.18 -58.26 -32.46
CA ARG A 22 -34.29 -57.99 -31.03
C ARG A 22 -32.87 -57.79 -30.46
N SER A 23 -32.56 -56.63 -29.89
CA SER A 23 -31.35 -56.43 -29.06
C SER A 23 -31.75 -56.08 -27.63
N MET A 24 -31.10 -56.76 -26.68
CA MET A 24 -31.25 -56.57 -25.24
C MET A 24 -30.61 -55.23 -24.81
N PRO A 25 -31.20 -54.46 -23.88
CA PRO A 25 -30.51 -53.31 -23.34
C PRO A 25 -29.44 -53.77 -22.33
N THR A 26 -28.20 -53.36 -22.59
CA THR A 26 -27.07 -53.44 -21.68
C THR A 26 -27.31 -52.58 -20.44
N LEU A 27 -27.01 -53.14 -19.28
CA LEU A 27 -27.06 -52.48 -17.98
C LEU A 27 -26.00 -51.36 -17.96
N ALA A 28 -26.42 -50.09 -18.06
CA ALA A 28 -25.51 -48.96 -17.95
C ALA A 28 -25.08 -48.75 -16.50
N MET A 29 -23.82 -49.07 -16.17
CA MET A 29 -23.17 -48.66 -14.93
C MET A 29 -23.11 -47.13 -14.85
N ARG A 30 -23.86 -46.55 -13.92
CA ARG A 30 -23.82 -45.13 -13.60
C ARG A 30 -22.59 -44.87 -12.73
N GLN A 31 -21.47 -44.48 -13.35
CA GLN A 31 -20.33 -43.94 -12.60
C GLN A 31 -20.67 -42.53 -12.13
N THR A 32 -20.82 -42.34 -10.83
CA THR A 32 -20.85 -41.00 -10.23
C THR A 32 -19.44 -40.43 -10.25
N PRO A 33 -19.20 -39.23 -10.81
CA PRO A 33 -17.91 -38.58 -10.66
C PRO A 33 -17.75 -38.16 -9.19
N ALA A 34 -16.69 -38.63 -8.55
CA ALA A 34 -16.31 -38.17 -7.22
C ALA A 34 -15.98 -36.67 -7.31
N ALA A 35 -16.65 -35.87 -6.48
CA ALA A 35 -16.38 -34.44 -6.37
C ALA A 35 -14.99 -34.22 -5.76
N VAL A 36 -14.00 -33.90 -6.60
CA VAL A 36 -12.71 -33.41 -6.15
C VAL A 36 -12.94 -31.97 -5.67
N LYS A 37 -12.91 -31.76 -4.35
CA LYS A 37 -12.85 -30.40 -3.78
C LYS A 37 -11.59 -29.73 -4.34
N PRO A 38 -11.67 -28.51 -4.89
CA PRO A 38 -10.46 -27.79 -5.21
C PRO A 38 -9.77 -27.49 -3.87
N MET A 39 -8.60 -28.09 -3.64
CA MET A 39 -7.67 -27.56 -2.66
C MET A 39 -7.28 -26.18 -3.17
N ILE A 40 -7.89 -25.14 -2.61
CA ILE A 40 -7.29 -23.82 -2.65
C ILE A 40 -6.04 -23.95 -1.80
N ALA A 41 -4.93 -24.27 -2.46
CA ALA A 41 -3.63 -24.04 -1.87
C ALA A 41 -3.58 -22.55 -1.53
N SER A 42 -3.66 -22.24 -0.25
CA SER A 42 -3.19 -20.96 0.27
C SER A 42 -1.69 -20.93 -0.02
N GLN A 43 -1.32 -20.52 -1.24
CA GLN A 43 0.01 -20.01 -1.48
C GLN A 43 0.10 -18.75 -0.63
N VAL A 44 0.72 -18.89 0.54
CA VAL A 44 1.40 -17.75 1.16
C VAL A 44 2.40 -17.30 0.11
N ARG A 45 2.04 -16.30 -0.71
CA ARG A 45 2.98 -15.69 -1.64
C ARG A 45 4.04 -15.03 -0.77
N GLY A 46 5.17 -15.69 -0.63
CA GLY A 46 6.39 -15.06 -0.14
C GLY A 46 6.84 -13.98 -1.12
N PHE A 47 7.71 -13.09 -0.64
CA PHE A 47 8.31 -12.01 -1.41
C PHE A 47 8.81 -12.50 -2.78
N LYS A 48 8.62 -11.70 -3.82
CA LYS A 48 9.02 -12.07 -5.17
C LYS A 48 10.43 -11.57 -5.43
N THR A 49 11.33 -12.47 -5.80
CA THR A 49 12.61 -12.09 -6.42
C THR A 49 12.34 -11.79 -7.89
N LEU A 50 12.60 -10.57 -8.33
CA LEU A 50 12.51 -10.15 -9.72
C LEU A 50 13.92 -9.95 -10.29
N ASN A 51 14.11 -10.37 -11.54
CA ASN A 51 15.36 -10.13 -12.25
C ASN A 51 15.25 -8.84 -13.08
N PHE A 52 16.04 -7.84 -12.73
CA PHE A 52 16.18 -6.58 -13.45
C PHE A 52 17.50 -6.57 -14.21
N GLY A 53 17.45 -6.97 -15.49
CA GLY A 53 18.62 -6.88 -16.38
C GLY A 53 19.85 -7.67 -15.89
N GLY A 54 19.64 -8.80 -15.21
CA GLY A 54 20.69 -9.66 -14.66
C GLY A 54 20.90 -9.54 -13.15
N SER A 55 20.27 -8.56 -12.49
CA SER A 55 20.32 -8.40 -11.02
C SER A 55 19.04 -8.91 -10.38
N GLU A 56 19.16 -9.82 -9.41
CA GLU A 56 18.02 -10.30 -8.62
C GLU A 56 17.73 -9.34 -7.46
N GLU A 57 16.50 -8.85 -7.39
CA GLU A 57 16.03 -7.97 -6.31
C GLU A 57 14.78 -8.52 -5.66
N THR A 58 14.70 -8.44 -4.33
CA THR A 58 13.48 -8.76 -3.60
C THR A 58 12.52 -7.59 -3.69
N VAL A 59 11.32 -7.86 -4.18
CA VAL A 59 10.25 -6.87 -4.36
C VAL A 59 9.07 -7.18 -3.46
N TYR A 60 8.55 -6.13 -2.85
CA TYR A 60 7.41 -6.15 -1.93
C TYR A 60 6.22 -5.50 -2.63
N GLU A 61 5.09 -6.19 -2.67
CA GLU A 61 3.87 -5.73 -3.34
C GLU A 61 2.74 -5.50 -2.34
N ARG A 62 1.69 -4.82 -2.81
CA ARG A 62 0.46 -4.59 -2.00
C ARG A 62 -0.19 -5.87 -1.49
N SER A 63 0.00 -7.01 -2.16
CA SER A 63 -0.50 -8.31 -1.69
C SER A 63 0.18 -8.81 -0.42
N ASP A 64 1.40 -8.35 -0.12
CA ASP A 64 2.21 -8.85 0.99
C ASP A 64 1.86 -8.13 2.31
N VAL A 65 1.19 -6.98 2.18
CA VAL A 65 0.63 -6.18 3.27
C VAL A 65 -0.83 -5.86 2.95
N PRO A 66 -1.76 -6.82 3.12
CA PRO A 66 -3.18 -6.53 3.05
C PRO A 66 -3.57 -5.49 4.09
N LYS A 67 -4.71 -4.81 3.88
CA LYS A 67 -5.15 -3.69 4.72
C LYS A 67 -5.25 -4.08 6.20
N GLU A 68 -5.68 -5.30 6.49
CA GLU A 68 -5.81 -5.82 7.86
C GLU A 68 -4.44 -5.94 8.54
N LYS A 69 -3.42 -6.39 7.80
CA LYS A 69 -2.04 -6.46 8.30
C LYS A 69 -1.46 -5.06 8.53
N LEU A 70 -1.75 -4.11 7.64
CA LEU A 70 -1.36 -2.70 7.82
C LEU A 70 -1.96 -2.13 9.11
N LEU A 71 -3.27 -2.30 9.30
CA LEU A 71 -3.97 -1.80 10.49
C LEU A 71 -3.49 -2.46 11.76
N GLU A 72 -3.26 -3.78 11.75
CA GLU A 72 -2.70 -4.50 12.91
C GLU A 72 -1.28 -4.04 13.25
N THR A 73 -0.46 -3.74 12.23
CA THR A 73 0.93 -3.27 12.42
C THR A 73 1.00 -1.93 13.15
N PHE A 74 0.01 -1.05 12.93
CA PHE A 74 -0.03 0.32 13.44
C PHE A 74 -1.22 0.60 14.36
N LYS A 75 -1.84 -0.43 14.95
CA LYS A 75 -3.06 -0.28 15.77
C LYS A 75 -2.86 0.57 17.03
N ASP A 76 -1.67 0.49 17.60
CA ASP A 76 -1.25 1.20 18.82
C ASP A 76 -0.41 2.45 18.48
N ASP A 77 -0.23 2.73 17.19
CA ASP A 77 0.61 3.81 16.70
C ASP A 77 -0.21 5.08 16.40
N THR A 78 0.43 6.23 16.61
CA THR A 78 -0.01 7.51 16.05
C THR A 78 1.03 7.97 15.04
N ILE A 79 0.63 8.07 13.77
CA ILE A 79 1.51 8.49 12.69
C ILE A 79 1.46 10.02 12.58
N ALA A 80 2.53 10.69 12.99
CA ALA A 80 2.68 12.14 12.87
C ALA A 80 3.34 12.49 11.54
N VAL A 81 2.55 13.04 10.60
CA VAL A 81 3.07 13.55 9.32
C VAL A 81 3.43 15.02 9.46
N LEU A 82 4.73 15.32 9.40
CA LEU A 82 5.25 16.68 9.55
C LEU A 82 5.35 17.35 8.18
N GLY A 83 4.62 18.43 8.01
CA GLY A 83 4.51 19.14 6.74
C GLY A 83 3.35 18.63 5.89
N TYR A 84 2.60 19.57 5.32
CA TYR A 84 1.48 19.30 4.42
C TYR A 84 1.75 19.80 2.98
N GLY A 85 3.02 19.69 2.55
CA GLY A 85 3.43 19.87 1.16
C GLY A 85 3.03 18.67 0.27
N PRO A 86 3.57 18.53 -0.95
CA PRO A 86 3.15 17.48 -1.87
C PRO A 86 3.24 16.07 -1.28
N GLN A 87 4.41 15.66 -0.74
CA GLN A 87 4.60 14.34 -0.13
C GLN A 87 3.77 14.17 1.14
N GLY A 88 3.87 15.12 2.08
CA GLY A 88 3.11 15.08 3.33
C GLY A 88 1.62 14.94 3.13
N ARG A 89 1.02 15.75 2.24
CA ARG A 89 -0.38 15.65 1.87
C ARG A 89 -0.72 14.28 1.25
N GLY A 90 0.05 13.84 0.26
CA GLY A 90 -0.25 12.60 -0.45
C GLY A 90 -0.20 11.37 0.46
N GLN A 91 0.86 11.26 1.26
CA GLN A 91 1.07 10.14 2.17
C GLN A 91 0.06 10.17 3.32
N ALA A 92 -0.20 11.33 3.93
CA ALA A 92 -1.15 11.44 5.04
C ALA A 92 -2.59 11.09 4.62
N LEU A 93 -3.05 11.59 3.47
CA LEU A 93 -4.39 11.28 2.98
C LEU A 93 -4.54 9.79 2.65
N ASN A 94 -3.52 9.16 2.07
CA ASN A 94 -3.55 7.74 1.75
C ASN A 94 -3.59 6.88 3.02
N LEU A 95 -2.77 7.21 4.02
CA LEU A 95 -2.79 6.53 5.33
C LEU A 95 -4.15 6.70 6.04
N ARG A 96 -4.72 7.91 6.02
CA ARG A 96 -6.05 8.18 6.57
C ARG A 96 -7.14 7.37 5.89
N ASP A 97 -7.14 7.30 4.56
CA ASP A 97 -8.12 6.52 3.79
C ASP A 97 -7.94 5.00 4.01
N ASN A 98 -6.73 4.57 4.36
CA ASN A 98 -6.45 3.22 4.84
C ASN A 98 -6.91 2.96 6.28
N GLY A 99 -7.36 3.99 7.01
CA GLY A 99 -7.85 3.87 8.38
C GLY A 99 -6.75 3.89 9.45
N VAL A 100 -5.52 4.26 9.08
CA VAL A 100 -4.42 4.43 10.04
C VAL A 100 -4.66 5.72 10.84
N ASN A 101 -4.31 5.70 12.13
CA ASN A 101 -4.39 6.88 12.98
C ASN A 101 -3.29 7.88 12.62
N VAL A 102 -3.66 8.95 11.92
CA VAL A 102 -2.75 9.97 11.40
C VAL A 102 -3.07 11.32 12.00
N ILE A 103 -2.02 12.06 12.36
CA ILE A 103 -2.09 13.48 12.73
C ILE A 103 -1.12 14.28 11.85
N ILE A 104 -1.42 15.56 11.64
CA ILE A 104 -0.59 16.49 10.88
C ILE A 104 0.14 17.45 11.83
N GLY A 105 1.45 17.59 11.66
CA GLY A 105 2.25 18.67 12.22
C GLY A 105 2.51 19.74 11.16
N GLN A 106 1.89 20.91 11.28
CA GLN A 106 1.97 21.94 10.24
C GLN A 106 1.91 23.36 10.82
N ARG A 107 2.83 24.23 10.39
CA ARG A 107 2.79 25.67 10.70
C ARG A 107 1.64 26.36 9.97
N GLU A 108 1.05 27.38 10.58
CA GLU A 108 0.02 28.22 9.95
C GLU A 108 0.49 28.78 8.59
N GLY A 109 -0.45 28.90 7.67
CA GLY A 109 -0.20 29.36 6.30
C GLY A 109 -1.06 28.63 5.27
N LYS A 110 -0.69 28.72 4.00
CA LYS A 110 -1.50 28.19 2.89
C LYS A 110 -1.78 26.69 2.99
N THR A 111 -0.75 25.88 3.25
CA THR A 111 -0.89 24.41 3.35
C THR A 111 -1.58 23.98 4.64
N TYR A 112 -1.56 24.81 5.69
CA TYR A 112 -2.36 24.60 6.90
C TYR A 112 -3.85 24.76 6.61
N GLN A 113 -4.22 25.85 5.92
CA GLN A 113 -5.60 26.05 5.51
C GLN A 113 -6.07 24.93 4.58
N GLN A 114 -5.21 24.50 3.63
CA GLN A 114 -5.51 23.34 2.80
C GLN A 114 -5.75 22.07 3.62
N ALA A 115 -5.00 21.85 4.70
CA ALA A 115 -5.25 20.71 5.58
C ALA A 115 -6.64 20.80 6.23
N ILE A 116 -7.04 21.99 6.70
CA ILE A 116 -8.40 22.22 7.23
C ILE A 116 -9.46 21.91 6.19
N ASP A 117 -9.31 22.43 4.97
CA ASP A 117 -10.25 22.24 3.88
C ASP A 117 -10.39 20.74 3.49
N GLU A 118 -9.35 19.94 3.75
CA GLU A 118 -9.30 18.51 3.50
C GLU A 118 -9.70 17.64 4.71
N GLY A 119 -10.22 18.27 5.78
CA GLY A 119 -10.83 17.61 6.93
C GLY A 119 -9.90 17.36 8.12
N TRP A 120 -8.71 17.97 8.15
CA TRP A 120 -7.86 17.98 9.34
C TRP A 120 -8.32 19.07 10.31
N VAL A 121 -8.52 18.72 11.57
CA VAL A 121 -9.16 19.57 12.58
C VAL A 121 -8.11 20.05 13.59
N PRO A 122 -7.89 21.37 13.70
CA PRO A 122 -6.98 21.96 14.69
C PRO A 122 -7.24 21.45 16.10
N GLY A 123 -6.19 21.08 16.82
CA GLY A 123 -6.26 20.58 18.19
C GLY A 123 -6.77 19.14 18.34
N LYS A 124 -7.20 18.49 17.25
CA LYS A 124 -7.63 17.07 17.24
C LYS A 124 -6.68 16.18 16.46
N ASN A 125 -6.41 16.53 15.20
CA ASN A 125 -5.50 15.80 14.32
C ASN A 125 -4.69 16.73 13.39
N LEU A 126 -4.65 18.02 13.73
CA LEU A 126 -3.80 19.04 13.14
C LEU A 126 -3.21 19.87 14.28
N PHE A 127 -1.88 19.90 14.36
CA PHE A 127 -1.13 20.46 15.49
C PHE A 127 0.07 21.28 14.99
N PRO A 128 0.64 22.14 15.86
CA PRO A 128 2.00 22.64 15.68
C PRO A 128 2.98 21.48 15.47
N VAL A 129 4.07 21.73 14.75
CA VAL A 129 5.01 20.68 14.32
C VAL A 129 5.59 19.91 15.51
N LEU A 130 6.07 20.61 16.55
CA LEU A 130 6.67 19.96 17.73
C LEU A 130 5.64 19.18 18.55
N ASP A 131 4.41 19.69 18.68
CA ASP A 131 3.32 18.99 19.37
C ASP A 131 2.96 17.67 18.65
N ALA A 132 2.98 17.66 17.31
CA ALA A 132 2.76 16.44 16.53
C ALA A 132 3.91 15.43 16.74
N VAL A 133 5.17 15.90 16.81
CA VAL A 133 6.34 15.03 17.10
C VAL A 133 6.18 14.38 18.47
N ASP A 134 5.78 15.15 19.49
CA ASP A 134 5.58 14.65 20.85
C ASP A 134 4.50 13.55 20.89
N LYS A 135 3.36 13.80 20.23
CA LYS A 135 2.22 12.87 20.16
C LYS A 135 2.47 11.63 19.30
N GLY A 136 3.30 11.73 18.26
CA GLY A 136 3.54 10.65 17.31
C GLY A 136 4.45 9.55 17.86
N THR A 137 4.08 8.30 17.61
CA THR A 137 4.96 7.14 17.81
C THR A 137 5.78 6.83 16.54
N VAL A 138 5.23 7.16 15.37
CA VAL A 138 5.93 7.21 14.09
C VAL A 138 5.94 8.65 13.60
N VAL A 139 7.11 9.24 13.49
CA VAL A 139 7.31 10.64 13.09
C VAL A 139 7.80 10.65 11.64
N MET A 140 6.92 11.01 10.71
CA MET A 140 7.23 11.16 9.30
C MET A 140 7.69 12.58 9.00
N ASN A 141 9.00 12.78 8.94
CA ASN A 141 9.61 14.08 8.68
C ASN A 141 9.59 14.40 7.18
N LEU A 142 8.51 15.05 6.73
CA LEU A 142 8.26 15.42 5.33
C LEU A 142 8.32 16.95 5.11
N LEU A 143 9.01 17.64 6.02
CA LEU A 143 9.35 19.04 5.90
C LEU A 143 10.44 19.21 4.81
N SER A 144 10.62 20.43 4.30
CA SER A 144 11.76 20.72 3.42
C SER A 144 13.08 20.50 4.17
N ASP A 145 14.11 19.97 3.51
CA ASP A 145 15.39 19.64 4.14
C ASP A 145 16.02 20.78 4.96
N ALA A 146 15.96 22.01 4.43
CA ALA A 146 16.43 23.20 5.14
C ALA A 146 15.70 23.42 6.48
N TYR A 147 14.39 23.17 6.51
CA TYR A 147 13.59 23.33 7.72
C TYR A 147 13.73 22.13 8.66
N GLN A 148 13.98 20.92 8.13
CA GLN A 148 14.35 19.77 8.96
C GLN A 148 15.60 20.11 9.78
N LYS A 149 16.64 20.69 9.15
CA LYS A 149 17.85 21.16 9.84
C LYS A 149 17.51 22.22 10.89
N GLU A 150 16.76 23.25 10.51
CA GLU A 150 16.43 24.37 11.39
C GLU A 150 15.69 23.93 12.67
N ILE A 151 14.71 23.04 12.53
CA ILE A 151 13.86 22.61 13.66
C ILE A 151 14.49 21.45 14.46
N TRP A 152 15.50 20.76 13.91
CA TRP A 152 16.07 19.55 14.51
C TRP A 152 16.48 19.70 15.98
N PRO A 153 17.13 20.79 16.44
CA PRO A 153 17.52 20.93 17.86
C PRO A 153 16.34 20.89 18.83
N GLN A 154 15.16 21.36 18.39
CA GLN A 154 13.92 21.37 19.18
C GLN A 154 13.16 20.05 19.03
N MET A 155 13.26 19.42 17.85
CA MET A 155 12.58 18.17 17.54
C MET A 155 13.27 16.94 18.15
N LYS A 156 14.61 16.90 18.16
CA LYS A 156 15.42 15.77 18.62
C LYS A 156 15.06 15.30 20.04
N PRO A 157 14.87 16.17 21.04
CA PRO A 157 14.49 15.75 22.40
C PRO A 157 13.14 15.03 22.48
N LEU A 158 12.24 15.25 21.51
CA LEU A 158 10.90 14.65 21.46
C LEU A 158 10.88 13.29 20.73
N ILE A 159 11.98 12.95 20.06
CA ILE A 159 12.17 11.66 19.38
C ILE A 159 12.78 10.70 20.41
N THR A 160 11.93 10.17 21.29
CA THR A 160 12.34 9.30 22.41
C THR A 160 12.50 7.83 21.99
N PRO A 161 13.23 7.01 22.76
CA PRO A 161 13.34 5.57 22.51
C PRO A 161 11.99 4.88 22.30
N GLY A 162 11.95 3.90 21.38
CA GLY A 162 10.75 3.19 20.96
C GLY A 162 9.96 3.88 19.84
N LYS A 163 10.26 5.15 19.52
CA LYS A 163 9.67 5.81 18.34
C LYS A 163 10.32 5.34 17.04
N THR A 164 9.63 5.59 15.92
CA THR A 164 10.16 5.45 14.57
C THR A 164 10.28 6.82 13.93
N LEU A 165 11.45 7.16 13.40
CA LEU A 165 11.70 8.36 12.59
C LEU A 165 11.75 7.96 11.11
N TYR A 166 10.88 8.59 10.31
CA TYR A 166 10.70 8.30 8.91
C TYR A 166 11.12 9.48 8.03
N PHE A 167 11.75 9.17 6.90
CA PHE A 167 12.05 10.11 5.83
C PHE A 167 11.52 9.61 4.47
N SER A 168 11.36 10.53 3.51
CA SER A 168 11.15 10.17 2.10
C SER A 168 12.31 10.54 1.19
N HIS A 169 13.43 10.99 1.77
CA HIS A 169 14.67 11.21 1.06
C HIS A 169 15.88 11.02 1.99
N GLY A 170 17.01 10.53 1.49
CA GLY A 170 18.21 10.23 2.28
C GLY A 170 18.98 11.45 2.78
N PHE A 171 18.78 12.61 2.14
CA PHE A 171 19.59 13.84 2.33
C PHE A 171 19.92 14.17 3.79
N SER A 172 18.90 14.21 4.66
CA SER A 172 19.07 14.61 6.05
C SER A 172 20.06 13.75 6.84
N ILE A 173 20.03 12.44 6.62
CA ILE A 173 20.89 11.48 7.34
C ILE A 173 22.25 11.32 6.64
N VAL A 174 22.26 11.29 5.32
CA VAL A 174 23.49 11.11 4.52
C VAL A 174 24.43 12.30 4.71
N TYR A 175 23.90 13.52 4.71
CA TYR A 175 24.69 14.74 4.89
C TYR A 175 24.66 15.24 6.35
N LYS A 176 24.60 14.34 7.33
CA LYS A 176 24.53 14.69 8.77
C LYS A 176 25.64 15.63 9.25
N ASP A 177 26.82 15.59 8.64
CA ASP A 177 27.93 16.51 8.95
C ASP A 177 27.64 17.97 8.52
N GLN A 178 26.66 18.17 7.64
CA GLN A 178 26.17 19.48 7.20
C GLN A 178 24.80 19.81 7.75
N THR A 179 23.93 18.82 7.98
CA THR A 179 22.56 19.02 8.46
C THR A 179 22.45 19.01 9.98
N ASP A 180 23.45 18.47 10.69
CA ASP A 180 23.43 18.22 12.14
C ASP A 180 22.29 17.27 12.59
N ILE A 181 21.65 16.57 11.64
CA ILE A 181 20.57 15.63 11.90
C ILE A 181 21.17 14.26 12.26
N VAL A 182 21.42 14.08 13.55
CA VAL A 182 21.83 12.80 14.14
C VAL A 182 20.71 12.24 15.01
N PRO A 183 19.99 11.20 14.53
CA PRO A 183 18.94 10.53 15.29
C PRO A 183 19.45 10.01 16.64
N PRO A 184 18.60 10.01 17.68
CA PRO A 184 18.96 9.44 18.97
C PRO A 184 19.06 7.90 18.90
N GLU A 185 19.75 7.32 19.87
CA GLU A 185 19.76 5.87 20.04
C GLU A 185 18.38 5.35 20.46
N GLY A 186 18.11 4.06 20.20
CA GLY A 186 16.87 3.41 20.65
C GLY A 186 15.62 3.75 19.83
N VAL A 187 15.77 4.42 18.68
CA VAL A 187 14.66 4.69 17.73
C VAL A 187 14.86 3.94 16.42
N ASP A 188 13.79 3.57 15.75
CA ASP A 188 13.93 3.09 14.37
C ASP A 188 14.14 4.29 13.44
N VAL A 189 15.05 4.20 12.47
CA VAL A 189 15.25 5.23 11.45
C VAL A 189 15.06 4.59 10.08
N ILE A 190 14.01 5.01 9.39
CA ILE A 190 13.51 4.34 8.19
C ILE A 190 13.25 5.34 7.07
N LEU A 191 13.19 4.83 5.86
CA LEU A 191 12.93 5.62 4.66
C LEU A 191 12.01 4.87 3.71
N VAL A 192 11.02 5.57 3.16
CA VAL A 192 10.32 5.14 1.95
C VAL A 192 10.28 6.31 0.98
N ALA A 193 10.80 6.10 -0.22
CA ALA A 193 10.93 7.11 -1.26
C ALA A 193 10.09 6.77 -2.49
N PRO A 194 8.86 7.30 -2.57
CA PRO A 194 8.05 7.23 -3.79
C PRO A 194 8.76 7.88 -4.97
N LYS A 195 8.83 7.16 -6.11
CA LYS A 195 9.50 7.61 -7.33
C LYS A 195 8.61 8.56 -8.16
N GLY A 196 8.12 9.59 -7.50
CA GLY A 196 7.33 10.67 -8.07
C GLY A 196 6.76 11.60 -7.01
N SER A 197 6.16 12.70 -7.47
CA SER A 197 5.60 13.72 -6.57
C SER A 197 4.49 13.15 -5.68
N GLY A 198 4.30 13.75 -4.50
CA GLY A 198 3.18 13.36 -3.63
C GLY A 198 1.79 13.62 -4.23
N PHE A 199 1.66 14.51 -5.23
CA PHE A 199 0.43 14.61 -6.03
C PHE A 199 0.17 13.34 -6.85
N THR A 200 1.23 12.77 -7.44
CA THR A 200 1.16 11.50 -8.17
C THR A 200 0.86 10.34 -7.22
N VAL A 201 1.50 10.31 -6.04
CA VAL A 201 1.22 9.33 -4.98
C VAL A 201 -0.27 9.33 -4.63
N ARG A 202 -0.85 10.51 -4.39
CA ARG A 202 -2.28 10.62 -4.07
C ARG A 202 -3.17 10.20 -5.24
N ARG A 203 -2.91 10.73 -6.44
CA ARG A 203 -3.74 10.46 -7.62
C ARG A 203 -3.79 8.96 -7.95
N LEU A 204 -2.62 8.31 -8.01
CA LEU A 204 -2.57 6.88 -8.33
C LEU A 204 -3.23 6.03 -7.25
N PHE A 205 -3.09 6.38 -5.97
CA PHE A 205 -3.79 5.70 -4.88
C PHE A 205 -5.31 5.74 -5.06
N GLN A 206 -5.86 6.92 -5.39
CA GLN A 206 -7.30 7.07 -5.65
C GLN A 206 -7.78 6.28 -6.89
N GLU A 207 -6.89 6.06 -7.87
CA GLU A 207 -7.13 5.19 -9.03
C GLU A 207 -7.00 3.69 -8.71
N GLY A 208 -6.75 3.30 -7.45
CA GLY A 208 -6.47 1.90 -7.07
C GLY A 208 -5.12 1.40 -7.56
N ARG A 209 -4.23 2.31 -7.99
CA ARG A 209 -2.86 2.05 -8.43
C ARG A 209 -1.88 2.50 -7.35
N GLY A 210 -0.60 2.25 -7.57
CA GLY A 210 0.46 2.75 -6.70
C GLY A 210 1.62 3.22 -7.54
N ILE A 211 2.44 4.09 -6.95
CA ILE A 211 3.73 4.45 -7.53
C ILE A 211 4.81 3.55 -6.95
N ASN A 212 5.89 3.35 -7.68
CA ASN A 212 6.98 2.51 -7.21
C ASN A 212 7.78 3.29 -6.17
N SER A 213 8.29 2.59 -5.17
CA SER A 213 9.10 3.22 -4.12
C SER A 213 10.35 2.40 -3.85
N SER A 214 11.41 3.04 -3.36
CA SER A 214 12.48 2.33 -2.67
C SER A 214 12.28 2.49 -1.17
N PHE A 215 12.81 1.56 -0.37
CA PHE A 215 12.83 1.70 1.09
C PHE A 215 14.19 1.35 1.67
N ALA A 216 14.51 1.91 2.83
CA ALA A 216 15.73 1.62 3.56
C ALA A 216 15.50 1.64 5.07
N VAL A 217 16.33 0.91 5.81
CA VAL A 217 16.41 0.94 7.27
C VAL A 217 17.83 1.37 7.63
N TYR A 218 17.96 2.52 8.28
CA TYR A 218 19.24 3.05 8.77
C TYR A 218 19.57 2.55 10.17
N GLN A 219 18.55 2.51 11.05
CA GLN A 219 18.65 2.05 12.42
C GLN A 219 17.43 1.18 12.74
N ASP A 220 17.66 -0.03 13.26
CA ASP A 220 16.62 -0.94 13.73
C ASP A 220 16.80 -1.17 15.24
N ALA A 221 16.17 -0.33 16.04
CA ALA A 221 16.19 -0.44 17.50
C ALA A 221 15.12 -1.42 18.01
N SER A 222 14.03 -1.60 17.27
CA SER A 222 12.91 -2.46 17.66
C SER A 222 13.08 -3.93 17.24
N GLY A 223 13.99 -4.21 16.30
CA GLY A 223 14.08 -5.51 15.62
C GLY A 223 12.93 -5.76 14.63
N LYS A 224 12.11 -4.73 14.36
CA LYS A 224 10.91 -4.77 13.51
C LYS A 224 10.89 -3.66 12.47
N ALA A 225 11.96 -2.85 12.36
CA ALA A 225 11.97 -1.67 11.51
C ALA A 225 11.68 -2.01 10.05
N LYS A 226 12.22 -3.11 9.52
CA LYS A 226 11.99 -3.52 8.13
C LYS A 226 10.53 -3.83 7.83
N ASP A 227 9.89 -4.68 8.63
CA ASP A 227 8.48 -5.05 8.44
C ASP A 227 7.55 -3.84 8.56
N ARG A 228 7.83 -2.96 9.54
CA ARG A 228 7.10 -1.69 9.71
C ARG A 228 7.31 -0.76 8.52
N THR A 229 8.53 -0.65 7.99
CA THR A 229 8.83 0.18 6.82
C THR A 229 8.08 -0.31 5.59
N VAL A 230 8.07 -1.62 5.36
CA VAL A 230 7.33 -2.22 4.25
C VAL A 230 5.83 -1.98 4.41
N ALA A 231 5.28 -2.18 5.62
CA ALA A 231 3.87 -1.91 5.87
C ALA A 231 3.52 -0.44 5.62
N LEU A 232 4.32 0.49 6.17
CA LEU A 232 4.11 1.93 5.98
C LEU A 232 4.20 2.33 4.52
N GLY A 233 5.19 1.81 3.79
CA GLY A 233 5.39 2.09 2.37
C GLY A 233 4.21 1.66 1.49
N ILE A 234 3.63 0.49 1.76
CA ILE A 234 2.36 0.09 1.13
C ILE A 234 1.21 1.01 1.55
N GLY A 235 1.12 1.35 2.84
CA GLY A 235 0.09 2.22 3.40
C GLY A 235 0.07 3.64 2.82
N ILE A 236 1.23 4.20 2.44
CA ILE A 236 1.31 5.51 1.80
C ILE A 236 0.99 5.48 0.29
N GLY A 237 0.78 4.29 -0.30
CA GLY A 237 0.38 4.13 -1.70
C GLY A 237 1.46 3.60 -2.64
N SER A 238 2.46 2.90 -2.12
CA SER A 238 3.43 2.21 -2.98
C SER A 238 2.79 1.03 -3.70
N GLY A 239 3.04 0.91 -5.02
CA GLY A 239 2.57 -0.19 -5.84
C GLY A 239 3.42 -1.45 -5.67
N TYR A 240 4.74 -1.24 -5.78
CA TYR A 240 5.77 -2.19 -5.39
C TYR A 240 6.93 -1.43 -4.75
N MET A 241 7.74 -2.14 -3.97
CA MET A 241 8.92 -1.57 -3.33
C MET A 241 10.13 -2.48 -3.43
N TYR A 242 11.31 -1.88 -3.48
CA TYR A 242 12.59 -2.56 -3.47
C TYR A 242 13.51 -1.93 -2.42
N GLU A 243 14.44 -2.72 -1.90
CA GLU A 243 15.33 -2.31 -0.82
C GLU A 243 16.52 -1.51 -1.37
N THR A 244 16.90 -0.46 -0.66
CA THR A 244 18.06 0.40 -0.93
C THR A 244 18.74 0.79 0.39
N THR A 245 19.72 1.68 0.34
CA THR A 245 20.28 2.36 1.51
C THR A 245 19.96 3.85 1.46
N PHE A 246 20.12 4.56 2.58
CA PHE A 246 19.94 6.02 2.61
C PHE A 246 20.90 6.74 1.66
N GLU A 247 22.14 6.24 1.49
CA GLU A 247 23.16 6.85 0.62
C GLU A 247 22.87 6.68 -0.87
N LYS A 248 22.13 5.63 -1.23
CA LYS A 248 21.75 5.32 -2.61
C LYS A 248 20.42 5.94 -3.02
N GLU A 249 19.69 6.51 -2.06
CA GLU A 249 18.41 7.17 -2.27
C GLU A 249 18.57 8.69 -2.19
#